data_AF-A0A945L7W2-F1
#
_entry.id   AF-A0A945L7W2-F1
#
_cell.length_a   1.000
_cell.length_b   1.000
_cell.length_c   1.000
_cell.angle_alpha   90.00
_cell.angle_beta   90.00
_cell.angle_gamma   90.00
#
_symmetry.space_group_name_H-M   'P 1'
#
loop_
_entity.id
_entity.type
_entity.pdbx_description
1 polymer ?
#
loop_
_entity_poly.entity_id
_entity_poly.type
_entity_poly.pdbx_seq_one_letter_code
_entity_poly.pdbx_strand_id
1 'polypeptide(L)'
;ELYEVDSLGLDRIDRALLDVLINRFGGGPVGLSTLAVSVAEEPETIESVSEPFLVRMGMLARTPRGRVATAAAWTHLGVAGAPTDSVGQESFDLPL
;
A
#
# COMPACT_ATOMS: atom_id res chain seq x y z
N GLU A 1 2.58 25.49 0.69
CA GLU A 1 3.50 24.35 0.91
C GLU A 1 3.22 23.34 -0.18
N LEU A 2 4.25 22.95 -0.93
CA LEU A 2 4.09 22.10 -2.11
C LEU A 2 3.88 20.67 -1.60
N TYR A 3 2.74 20.06 -1.92
CA TYR A 3 2.53 18.63 -1.65
C TYR A 3 3.71 17.87 -2.24
N GLU A 4 4.52 17.23 -1.38
CA GLU A 4 5.67 16.45 -1.79
C GLU A 4 5.15 15.14 -2.40
N VAL A 5 4.74 15.25 -3.67
CA VAL A 5 4.28 14.15 -4.49
C VAL A 5 5.47 13.60 -5.27
N ASP A 6 5.64 12.28 -5.27
CA ASP A 6 6.72 11.64 -6.02
C ASP A 6 6.41 11.50 -7.52
N SER A 7 7.30 10.82 -8.26
CA SER A 7 7.16 10.60 -9.70
C SER A 7 5.95 9.75 -10.10
N LEU A 8 5.37 8.97 -9.17
CA LEU A 8 4.20 8.11 -9.40
C LEU A 8 2.91 8.70 -8.84
N GLY A 9 2.97 9.90 -8.26
CA GLY A 9 1.80 10.57 -7.71
C GLY A 9 1.54 10.26 -6.24
N LEU A 10 2.44 9.56 -5.54
CA LEU A 10 2.24 9.24 -4.13
C LEU A 10 2.57 10.45 -3.28
N ASP A 11 1.66 10.80 -2.38
CA ASP A 11 1.88 11.86 -1.42
C ASP A 11 2.73 11.38 -0.23
N ARG A 12 2.80 12.19 0.82
CA ARG A 12 3.55 11.85 2.04
C ARG A 12 2.94 10.68 2.81
N ILE A 13 1.61 10.59 2.89
CA ILE A 13 0.90 9.55 3.65
C ILE A 13 1.03 8.21 2.91
N ASP A 14 0.86 8.22 1.59
CA ASP A 14 1.02 7.04 0.74
C ASP A 14 2.40 6.41 0.89
N ARG A 15 3.46 7.23 0.79
CA ARG A 15 4.84 6.78 0.96
C ARG A 15 5.10 6.26 2.38
N ALA A 16 4.57 6.94 3.40
CA ALA A 16 4.70 6.49 4.79
C ALA A 16 3.99 5.15 5.03
N LEU A 17 2.82 4.93 4.43
CA LEU A 17 2.09 3.65 4.52
C LEU A 17 2.89 2.51 3.90
N LEU A 18 3.40 2.69 2.68
CA LEU A 18 4.21 1.66 2.02
C LEU A 18 5.51 1.38 2.79
N ASP A 19 6.18 2.42 3.27
CA ASP A 19 7.40 2.31 4.07
C ASP A 19 7.16 1.51 5.35
N VAL A 20 6.14 1.87 6.14
CA VAL A 20 5.78 1.13 7.34
C VAL A 20 5.41 -0.31 7.00
N LEU A 21 4.58 -0.53 5.97
CA LEU A 21 4.13 -1.88 5.62
C LEU A 21 5.29 -2.78 5.20
N ILE A 22 6.25 -2.27 4.43
CA ILE A 22 7.40 -3.02 3.93
C ILE A 22 8.51 -3.11 4.98
N ASN A 23 9.05 -1.98 5.41
CA ASN A 23 10.26 -1.93 6.24
C ASN A 23 10.00 -2.29 7.71
N ARG A 24 8.78 -2.06 8.21
CA ARG A 24 8.42 -2.40 9.61
C ARG A 24 7.75 -3.75 9.74
N PHE A 25 6.89 -4.11 8.79
CA PHE A 25 6.05 -5.31 8.88
C PHE A 25 6.37 -6.38 7.83
N GLY A 26 7.45 -6.22 7.06
CA GLY A 26 7.89 -7.22 6.08
C GLY A 26 6.90 -7.45 4.94
N GLY A 27 6.10 -6.44 4.61
CA GLY A 27 5.07 -6.50 3.57
C GLY A 27 3.68 -6.90 4.07
N GLY A 28 3.50 -7.24 5.35
CA GLY A 28 2.21 -7.58 5.95
C GLY A 28 1.86 -9.09 5.95
N PRO A 29 0.59 -9.47 6.23
CA PRO A 29 -0.60 -8.64 6.37
C PRO A 29 -0.68 -7.84 7.68
N VAL A 30 -1.15 -6.59 7.62
CA VAL A 30 -1.33 -5.69 8.79
C VAL A 30 -2.73 -5.08 8.81
N GLY A 31 -3.36 -4.99 9.99
CA GLY A 31 -4.68 -4.36 10.16
C GLY A 31 -4.65 -2.84 9.97
N LEU A 32 -5.77 -2.24 9.53
CA LEU A 32 -5.90 -0.79 9.28
C LEU A 32 -5.47 0.04 10.49
N SER A 33 -6.04 -0.26 11.65
CA SER A 33 -5.78 0.51 12.88
C SER A 33 -4.30 0.47 13.28
N THR A 34 -3.61 -0.65 13.01
CA THR A 34 -2.18 -0.79 13.31
C THR A 34 -1.33 0.02 12.33
N LEU A 35 -1.68 0.04 11.05
CA LEU A 35 -1.03 0.91 10.06
C LEU A 35 -1.25 2.39 10.41
N ALA A 36 -2.50 2.76 10.69
CA ALA A 36 -2.89 4.12 11.08
C ALA A 36 -2.08 4.66 12.25
N VAL A 37 -1.99 3.89 13.33
CA VAL A 37 -1.14 4.25 14.50
C VAL A 37 0.34 4.37 14.12
N SER A 38 0.83 3.52 13.21
CA SER A 38 2.23 3.53 12.81
C SER A 38 2.62 4.73 11.94
N VAL A 39 1.68 5.28 11.16
CA VAL A 39 1.90 6.49 10.33
C VAL A 39 1.38 7.78 10.97
N ALA A 40 0.82 7.69 12.19
CA ALA A 40 0.21 8.79 12.93
C ALA A 40 -0.97 9.46 12.19
N GLU A 41 -1.79 8.66 11.51
CA GLU A 41 -2.99 9.11 10.81
C GLU A 41 -4.25 8.45 11.35
N GLU A 42 -5.40 9.03 11.03
CA GLU A 42 -6.70 8.41 11.30
C GLU A 42 -6.97 7.23 10.36
N PRO A 43 -7.53 6.11 10.85
CA PRO A 43 -7.92 4.97 10.02
C PRO A 43 -8.80 5.36 8.82
N GLU A 44 -9.75 6.27 9.03
CA GLU A 44 -10.68 6.74 7.99
C GLU A 44 -9.96 7.50 6.89
N THR A 45 -8.97 8.32 7.21
CA THR A 45 -8.12 9.01 6.23
C THR A 45 -7.42 8.01 5.32
N ILE A 46 -6.84 6.95 5.90
CA ILE A 46 -6.16 5.91 5.13
C ILE A 46 -7.15 5.15 4.24
N GLU A 47 -8.30 4.75 4.79
CA GLU A 47 -9.31 3.97 4.06
C GLU A 47 -9.99 4.76 2.93
N SER A 48 -10.24 6.05 3.14
CA SER A 48 -10.99 6.89 2.19
C SER A 48 -10.11 7.62 1.17
N VAL A 49 -8.84 7.88 1.50
CA VAL A 49 -7.93 8.68 0.66
C VAL A 49 -6.79 7.83 0.08
N SER A 50 -5.93 7.27 0.93
CA SER A 50 -4.71 6.59 0.49
C SER A 50 -4.96 5.20 -0.11
N GLU A 51 -5.76 4.36 0.53
CA GLU A 51 -6.02 2.99 0.06
C GLU A 51 -6.59 2.95 -1.36
N PRO A 52 -7.62 3.74 -1.73
CA PRO A 52 -8.16 3.73 -3.08
C PRO A 52 -7.12 4.09 -4.14
N PHE A 53 -6.14 4.93 -3.81
CA PHE A 53 -5.05 5.27 -4.72
C PHE A 53 -4.03 4.14 -4.82
N LEU A 54 -3.49 3.68 -3.69
CA LEU A 54 -2.47 2.63 -3.64
C LEU A 54 -2.95 1.29 -4.21
N VAL A 55 -4.24 0.95 -4.02
CA VAL A 55 -4.85 -0.24 -4.63
C VAL A 55 -4.94 -0.09 -6.15
N ARG A 56 -5.36 1.08 -6.67
CA ARG A 56 -5.43 1.33 -8.12
C ARG A 56 -4.04 1.33 -8.78
N MET A 57 -3.03 1.82 -8.08
CA MET A 57 -1.63 1.75 -8.52
C MET A 57 -1.04 0.34 -8.41
N GLY A 58 -1.80 -0.62 -7.88
CA GLY A 58 -1.37 -2.00 -7.70
C GLY A 58 -0.27 -2.16 -6.66
N MET A 59 -0.10 -1.20 -5.75
CA MET A 59 0.95 -1.17 -4.71
C MET A 59 0.48 -1.78 -3.38
N LEU A 60 -0.83 -1.82 -3.16
CA LEU A 60 -1.45 -2.35 -1.93
C LEU A 60 -2.54 -3.36 -2.29
N ALA A 61 -2.55 -4.51 -1.61
CA ALA A 61 -3.63 -5.48 -1.66
C ALA A 61 -4.38 -5.50 -0.33
N ARG A 62 -5.73 -5.52 -0.38
CA ARG A 62 -6.58 -5.75 0.79
C ARG A 62 -6.90 -7.24 0.88
N THR A 63 -6.71 -7.80 2.06
CA THR A 63 -7.04 -9.20 2.38
C THR A 63 -7.92 -9.25 3.63
N PRO A 64 -8.62 -10.37 3.90
CA PRO A 64 -9.36 -10.53 5.16
C PRO A 64 -8.48 -10.41 6.42
N ARG A 65 -7.16 -10.64 6.28
CA ARG A 65 -6.19 -10.58 7.39
C ARG A 65 -5.54 -9.20 7.55
N GLY A 66 -5.76 -8.28 6.62
CA GLY A 66 -5.12 -6.97 6.59
C GLY A 66 -4.59 -6.58 5.22
N ARG A 67 -3.77 -5.54 5.20
CA ARG A 67 -3.16 -4.96 4.00
C ARG A 67 -1.80 -5.58 3.76
N VAL A 68 -1.50 -5.84 2.50
CA VAL A 68 -0.23 -6.44 2.05
C VAL A 68 0.39 -5.56 0.98
N ALA A 69 1.69 -5.31 1.07
CA ALA A 69 2.43 -4.61 0.03
C ALA A 69 2.69 -5.56 -1.14
N THR A 70 2.36 -5.12 -2.36
CA THR A 70 2.62 -5.90 -3.57
C THR A 70 4.05 -5.71 -4.06
N ALA A 71 4.52 -6.57 -4.96
CA ALA A 71 5.84 -6.43 -5.59
C ALA A 71 6.10 -5.04 -6.21
N ALA A 72 5.05 -4.34 -6.68
CA ALA A 72 5.16 -2.98 -7.20
C ALA A 72 5.57 -1.98 -6.11
N ALA A 73 5.02 -2.09 -4.90
CA ALA A 73 5.42 -1.24 -3.78
C ALA A 73 6.86 -1.49 -3.34
N TRP A 74 7.29 -2.76 -3.28
CA TRP A 74 8.68 -3.12 -2.96
C TRP A 74 9.66 -2.53 -3.98
N THR A 75 9.32 -2.66 -5.27
CA THR A 75 10.12 -2.11 -6.37
C THR A 75 10.19 -0.59 -6.29
N HIS A 76 9.06 0.06 -6.00
CA HIS A 76 8.99 1.51 -5.86
C HIS A 76 9.88 2.04 -4.73
N LEU A 77 9.91 1.37 -3.57
CA LEU A 77 10.80 1.74 -2.46
C LEU A 77 12.27 1.31 -2.66
N GLY A 78 12.58 0.59 -3.73
CA GLY A 78 13.93 0.09 -4.00
C GLY A 78 14.42 -0.97 -2.98
N VAL A 79 13.49 -1.64 -2.29
CA VAL A 79 13.82 -2.63 -1.25
C VAL A 79 13.89 -4.02 -1.89
N ALA A 80 15.03 -4.69 -1.76
CA ALA A 80 15.20 -6.06 -2.19
C ALA A 80 14.46 -7.03 -1.24
N GLY A 81 13.76 -8.02 -1.80
CA GLY A 81 13.04 -9.04 -1.00
C GLY A 81 11.53 -9.07 -1.18
N ALA A 82 10.99 -8.48 -2.26
CA ALA A 82 9.59 -8.64 -2.63
C ALA A 82 9.18 -10.13 -2.57
N PRO A 83 8.06 -10.49 -1.91
CA PRO A 83 7.57 -11.85 -1.95
C PRO A 83 7.33 -12.24 -3.42
N THR A 84 7.98 -13.31 -3.87
CA THR A 84 7.88 -13.85 -5.24
C THR A 84 6.48 -14.36 -5.58
N ASP A 85 5.60 -14.44 -4.59
CA ASP A 85 4.24 -14.93 -4.76
C ASP A 85 3.35 -13.79 -5.26
N SER A 86 3.07 -13.84 -6.55
CA SER A 86 1.97 -13.18 -7.24
C SER A 86 0.66 -13.40 -6.46
N VAL A 87 0.33 -12.47 -5.55
CA VAL A 87 -1.02 -12.38 -4.98
C VAL A 87 -1.98 -12.19 -6.15
N GLY A 88 -2.84 -13.19 -6.32
CA GLY A 88 -3.67 -13.46 -7.51
C GLY A 88 -4.05 -12.25 -8.35
N GLN A 89 -3.64 -12.28 -9.61
CA GLN A 89 -4.41 -11.70 -10.70
C GLN A 89 -5.75 -12.44 -10.79
N GLU A 90 -6.66 -12.20 -9.84
CA GLU A 90 -8.07 -12.51 -10.09
C GLU A 90 -8.55 -11.46 -11.08
N SER A 91 -8.53 -11.87 -12.35
CA SER A 91 -9.16 -11.22 -13.48
C SER A 91 -10.52 -10.65 -13.09
N PHE A 92 -10.60 -9.32 -13.00
CA PHE A 92 -11.88 -8.62 -13.08
C PHE A 92 -12.39 -8.78 -14.51
N ASP A 93 -13.22 -9.79 -14.70
CA ASP A 93 -13.98 -10.02 -15.93
C ASP A 93 -14.98 -8.85 -16.06
N LEU A 94 -14.59 -7.79 -16.77
CA LEU A 94 -15.48 -6.69 -17.13
C LEU A 94 -16.23 -7.11 -18.40
N PRO A 95 -17.58 -7.17 -18.39
CA PRO A 95 -18.32 -7.43 -19.61
C PRO A 95 -18.12 -6.28 -20.60
N LEU A 96 -17.84 -6.64 -21.86
CA LEU A 96 -17.75 -5.73 -23.01
C LEU A 96 -19.04 -4.95 -23.25
#